data_AF-A0A2P7QD08-F1
#
_entry.id   AF-A0A2P7QD08-F1
#
_cell.length_a   1.000
_cell.length_b   1.000
_cell.length_c   1.000
_cell.angle_alpha   90.00
_cell.angle_beta   90.00
_cell.angle_gamma   90.00
#
_symmetry.space_group_name_H-M   'P 1'
#
loop_
_entity.id
_entity.type
_entity.pdbx_description
1 polymer ?
#
loop_
_entity_poly.entity_id
_entity_poly.type
_entity_poly.pdbx_seq_one_letter_code
_entity_poly.pdbx_strand_id
1 'polypeptide(L)'
;VDLDFLAAGETITFSYTVTATDSQGATASEVVSFTLIGSNDAPTLSVENAAPMLEVAGDSSAQDLRGTGLVSFGDLDDNDTVSLSVVGNNDMVWSGG
;
A
#
# COMPACT_ATOMS: atom_id res chain seq x y z
N VAL A 1 2.57 1.75 -18.53
CA VAL A 1 2.99 2.74 -17.51
C VAL A 1 2.05 2.53 -16.36
N ASP A 2 2.59 2.23 -15.20
CA ASP A 2 1.82 2.18 -13.96
C ASP A 2 1.55 3.62 -13.51
N LEU A 3 0.31 3.92 -13.17
CA LEU A 3 -0.16 5.26 -12.78
C LEU A 3 -0.93 5.23 -11.45
N ASP A 4 -0.87 4.11 -10.73
CA ASP A 4 -1.61 3.91 -9.47
C ASP A 4 -0.90 4.57 -8.27
N PHE A 5 0.15 5.36 -8.52
CA PHE A 5 0.93 6.04 -7.49
C PHE A 5 0.35 7.39 -7.05
N LEU A 6 -0.70 7.88 -7.72
CA LEU A 6 -1.33 9.15 -7.43
C LEU A 6 -2.43 9.00 -6.36
N ALA A 7 -2.19 9.59 -5.20
CA ALA A 7 -3.18 9.63 -4.13
C ALA A 7 -4.43 10.46 -4.50
N ALA A 8 -5.49 10.34 -3.69
CA ALA A 8 -6.75 11.03 -3.95
C ALA A 8 -6.58 12.55 -4.14
N GLY A 9 -6.91 13.01 -5.35
CA GLY A 9 -6.86 14.43 -5.72
C GLY A 9 -5.50 14.92 -6.21
N GLU A 10 -4.46 14.09 -6.19
CA GLU A 10 -3.23 14.38 -6.92
C GLU A 10 -3.47 14.33 -8.43
N THR A 11 -2.69 15.09 -9.20
CA THR A 11 -2.91 15.19 -10.64
C THR A 11 -1.62 15.18 -11.44
N ILE A 12 -1.66 14.49 -12.58
CA ILE A 12 -0.65 14.61 -13.62
C ILE A 12 -1.31 15.09 -14.90
N THR A 13 -0.69 16.07 -15.56
CA THR A 13 -1.10 16.52 -16.88
C THR A 13 -0.05 16.14 -17.90
N PHE A 14 -0.49 15.57 -19.01
CA PHE A 14 0.35 15.30 -20.17
C PHE A 14 -0.35 15.77 -21.44
N SER A 15 0.44 16.07 -22.46
CA SER A 15 -0.09 16.62 -23.71
C SER A 15 0.56 15.97 -24.91
N TYR A 16 -0.24 15.77 -25.96
CA TYR A 16 0.22 15.27 -27.24
C TYR A 16 -0.09 16.29 -28.33
N THR A 17 0.88 16.52 -29.21
CA THR A 17 0.64 17.27 -30.44
C THR A 17 0.04 16.32 -31.48
N VAL A 18 -1.18 16.60 -31.90
CA VAL A 18 -1.86 15.89 -32.99
C VAL A 18 -1.66 16.68 -34.26
N THR A 19 -1.12 16.04 -35.30
CA THR A 19 -1.00 16.62 -36.63
C THR A 19 -2.01 15.97 -37.57
N ALA A 20 -2.86 16.78 -38.20
CA ALA A 20 -3.77 16.35 -39.25
C ALA A 20 -3.22 16.80 -40.62
N THR A 21 -3.36 15.93 -41.62
CA THR A 21 -2.99 16.21 -43.02
C THR A 21 -4.24 16.10 -43.89
N ASP A 22 -4.53 17.10 -44.72
CA ASP A 22 -5.65 17.04 -45.66
C ASP A 22 -5.33 16.22 -46.92
N SER A 23 -6.32 16.06 -47.80
CA SER A 23 -6.14 15.29 -49.05
C SER A 23 -5.27 15.98 -50.10
N GLN A 24 -4.86 17.23 -49.86
CA GLN A 24 -3.94 18.01 -50.70
C GLN A 24 -2.52 18.02 -50.12
N GLY A 25 -2.30 17.43 -48.93
CA GLY A 25 -1.01 17.33 -48.26
C GLY A 25 -0.67 18.51 -47.33
N ALA A 26 -1.60 19.45 -47.10
CA ALA A 26 -1.41 20.50 -46.12
C ALA A 26 -1.57 19.93 -44.70
N THR A 27 -0.77 20.40 -43.75
CA THR A 27 -0.80 19.95 -42.36
C THR A 27 -1.23 21.05 -41.39
N ALA A 28 -1.96 20.66 -40.35
CA ALA A 28 -2.27 21.49 -39.19
C ALA A 28 -1.98 20.69 -37.93
N SER A 29 -1.52 21.34 -36.86
CA SER A 29 -1.23 20.68 -35.58
C SER A 29 -1.94 21.35 -34.43
N GLU A 30 -2.37 20.56 -33.45
CA GLU A 30 -3.04 21.03 -32.25
C GLU A 30 -2.54 20.25 -31.02
N VAL A 31 -2.47 20.91 -29.87
CA VAL A 31 -2.06 20.26 -28.62
C VAL A 31 -3.30 19.76 -27.91
N VAL A 32 -3.36 18.45 -27.65
CA VAL A 32 -4.39 17.82 -26.84
C VAL A 32 -3.82 17.54 -25.46
N SER A 33 -4.44 18.11 -24.43
CA SER A 33 -4.07 17.91 -23.04
C SER A 33 -4.96 16.87 -22.36
N PHE A 34 -4.35 16.06 -21.52
CA PHE A 34 -5.00 15.05 -20.68
C PHE A 34 -4.62 15.32 -19.23
N THR A 35 -5.60 15.25 -18.34
CA THR A 35 -5.39 15.35 -16.89
C THR A 35 -5.83 14.04 -16.27
N LEU A 36 -4.91 13.39 -15.58
CA LEU A 36 -5.20 12.27 -14.70
C LEU A 36 -5.39 12.81 -13.28
N ILE A 37 -6.41 12.30 -12.59
CA ILE A 37 -6.70 12.62 -11.19
C ILE A 37 -6.61 11.30 -10.43
N GLY A 38 -5.79 11.29 -9.38
CA GLY A 38 -5.57 10.14 -8.51
C GLY A 38 -6.80 9.79 -7.66
N SER A 39 -6.91 8.50 -7.34
CA SER A 39 -7.82 7.95 -6.34
C SER A 39 -7.03 7.58 -5.09
N ASN A 40 -7.72 7.20 -4.00
CA ASN A 40 -7.06 6.54 -2.89
C ASN A 40 -7.20 5.05 -3.10
N ASP A 41 -6.09 4.33 -3.18
CA ASP A 41 -6.06 2.88 -3.15
C ASP A 41 -6.10 2.40 -1.70
N ALA A 42 -6.71 1.24 -1.45
CA ALA A 42 -6.83 0.74 -0.09
C ALA A 42 -5.57 -0.06 0.29
N PRO A 43 -5.06 0.07 1.52
CA PRO A 43 -3.89 -0.68 1.92
C PRO A 43 -4.22 -2.17 1.97
N THR A 44 -3.25 -2.97 1.56
CA THR A 44 -3.27 -4.43 1.69
C THR A 44 -2.49 -4.84 2.92
N LEU A 45 -2.95 -5.87 3.61
CA LEU A 45 -2.29 -6.45 4.78
C LEU A 45 -2.33 -7.97 4.69
N SER A 46 -1.17 -8.61 4.87
CA SER A 46 -1.04 -10.06 4.97
C SER A 46 -0.25 -10.46 6.21
N VAL A 47 -0.61 -11.61 6.76
CA VAL A 47 0.13 -12.27 7.83
C VAL A 47 0.53 -13.64 7.35
N GLU A 48 1.83 -13.89 7.32
CA GLU A 48 2.43 -15.12 6.85
C GLU A 48 3.24 -15.77 7.98
N ASN A 49 3.38 -17.10 7.90
CA ASN A 49 4.21 -17.88 8.81
C ASN A 49 3.91 -17.63 10.30
N ALA A 50 2.64 -17.37 10.65
CA ALA A 50 2.22 -17.16 12.02
C ALA A 50 2.45 -18.44 12.85
N ALA A 51 3.43 -18.38 13.75
CA ALA A 51 3.72 -19.43 14.71
C ALA A 51 2.83 -19.26 15.95
N PRO A 52 2.43 -20.38 16.60
CA PRO A 52 1.75 -20.30 17.88
C PRO A 52 2.64 -19.61 18.91
N MET A 53 2.03 -18.95 19.89
CA MET A 53 2.76 -18.47 21.06
C MET A 53 3.18 -19.67 21.91
N LEU A 54 4.48 -19.85 22.09
CA LEU A 54 5.05 -20.94 22.88
C LEU A 54 5.92 -20.38 24.00
N GLU A 55 6.05 -21.14 25.08
CA GLU A 55 7.00 -20.84 26.15
C GLU A 55 8.42 -20.85 25.60
N VAL A 56 9.20 -19.83 25.96
CA VAL A 56 10.62 -19.76 25.64
C VAL A 56 11.37 -20.86 26.41
N ALA A 57 11.94 -21.81 25.69
CA ALA A 57 12.71 -22.89 26.30
C ALA A 57 13.89 -22.35 27.14
N GLY A 58 14.02 -22.85 28.37
CA GLY A 58 15.14 -22.52 29.25
C GLY A 58 14.93 -21.29 30.14
N ASP A 59 13.79 -20.60 30.02
CA ASP A 59 13.41 -19.54 30.97
C ASP A 59 12.40 -20.05 32.00
N SER A 60 12.88 -20.81 32.98
CA SER A 60 12.02 -21.31 34.06
C SER A 60 11.66 -20.24 35.10
N SER A 61 12.16 -19.02 34.96
CA SER A 61 12.01 -17.93 35.93
C SER A 61 11.05 -16.82 35.47
N ALA A 62 10.83 -16.69 34.16
CA ALA A 62 9.84 -15.82 33.57
C ALA A 62 8.97 -16.64 32.61
N GLN A 63 7.65 -16.55 32.79
CA GLN A 63 6.71 -17.11 31.83
C GLN A 63 6.64 -16.20 30.61
N ASP A 64 7.64 -16.32 29.74
CA ASP A 64 7.74 -15.60 28.48
C ASP A 64 7.11 -16.45 27.37
N LEU A 65 6.03 -15.93 26.77
CA LEU A 65 5.36 -16.54 25.62
C LEU A 65 5.69 -15.74 24.35
N ARG A 66 6.31 -16.40 23.37
CA ARG A 66 6.68 -15.77 22.10
C ARG A 66 6.05 -16.48 20.92
N GLY A 67 5.48 -15.70 20.01
CA GLY A 67 5.11 -16.12 18.66
C GLY A 67 5.92 -15.30 17.65
N THR A 68 6.23 -15.89 16.51
CA THR A 68 6.88 -15.21 15.39
C THR A 68 5.97 -15.27 14.17
N GLY A 69 6.10 -14.30 13.28
CA GLY A 69 5.40 -14.27 12.00
C GLY A 69 5.95 -13.13 11.15
N LEU A 70 5.51 -13.09 9.90
CA LEU A 70 5.76 -11.97 9.01
C LEU A 70 4.44 -11.21 8.83
N VAL A 71 4.48 -9.91 9.11
CA VAL A 71 3.38 -8.99 8.77
C VAL A 71 3.87 -8.14 7.61
N SER A 72 3.17 -8.23 6.49
CA SER A 72 3.43 -7.44 5.29
C SER A 72 2.26 -6.51 5.04
N PHE A 73 2.56 -5.31 4.56
CA PHE A 73 1.59 -4.33 4.13
C PHE A 73 2.08 -3.66 2.86
N GLY A 74 1.16 -3.14 2.08
CA GLY A 74 1.46 -2.37 0.87
C GLY A 74 0.31 -1.47 0.53
N ASP A 75 0.64 -0.33 -0.04
CA ASP A 75 -0.28 0.61 -0.65
C ASP A 75 0.30 1.01 -2.01
N LEU A 76 -0.56 1.31 -2.98
CA LEU A 76 -0.11 1.73 -4.31
C LEU A 76 0.18 3.25 -4.35
N ASP A 77 -0.43 4.02 -3.45
CA ASP A 77 -0.25 5.48 -3.35
C ASP A 77 1.13 5.84 -2.76
N ASP A 78 1.92 6.69 -3.45
CA ASP A 78 3.31 6.99 -3.06
C ASP A 78 3.44 7.80 -1.75
N ASN A 79 2.40 8.56 -1.40
CA ASN A 79 2.44 9.55 -0.30
C ASN A 79 1.71 9.09 0.97
N ASP A 80 1.37 7.81 1.06
CA ASP A 80 0.67 7.24 2.19
C ASP A 80 1.56 6.99 3.41
N THR A 81 0.97 7.12 4.60
CA THR A 81 1.65 6.85 5.87
C THR A 81 1.06 5.62 6.53
N VAL A 82 1.86 4.56 6.67
CA VAL A 82 1.45 3.36 7.39
C VAL A 82 1.66 3.54 8.89
N SER A 83 0.60 3.35 9.67
CA SER A 83 0.65 3.32 11.15
C SER A 83 0.30 1.92 11.66
N LEU A 84 1.21 1.31 12.42
CA LEU A 84 0.97 0.03 13.08
C LEU A 84 0.68 0.25 14.57
N SER A 85 -0.42 -0.32 15.05
CA SER A 85 -0.73 -0.38 16.49
C SER A 85 -1.08 -1.81 16.89
N VAL A 86 -0.65 -2.21 18.09
CA VAL A 86 -1.04 -3.48 18.70
C VAL A 86 -2.00 -3.15 19.83
N VAL A 87 -3.26 -3.55 19.68
CA VAL A 87 -4.28 -3.42 20.72
C VAL A 87 -4.57 -4.82 21.25
N GLY A 88 -4.20 -5.09 22.49
CA GLY A 88 -4.68 -6.28 23.20
C GLY A 88 -6.13 -6.05 23.64
N ASN A 89 -7.00 -7.04 23.46
CA ASN A 89 -8.38 -6.98 23.92
C ASN A 89 -8.55 -7.31 25.42
N ASN A 90 -7.45 -7.34 26.18
CA ASN A 90 -7.40 -7.75 27.59
C ASN A 90 -7.90 -9.18 27.88
N ASP A 91 -8.11 -10.02 26.85
CA ASP A 91 -8.53 -11.42 27.01
C ASP A 91 -7.37 -12.36 27.36
N MET A 92 -6.15 -11.83 27.52
CA MET A 92 -5.02 -12.61 28.03
C MET A 92 -5.28 -12.97 29.50
N VAL A 93 -5.87 -14.14 29.71
CA VAL A 93 -6.07 -14.73 31.03
C VAL A 93 -4.82 -15.52 31.39
N TRP A 94 -4.01 -14.96 32.29
CA TRP A 94 -2.89 -15.66 32.88
C TRP A 94 -3.38 -16.47 34.09
N SER A 95 -3.25 -17.80 34.06
CA SER A 95 -3.67 -18.67 35.16
C SER A 95 -2.66 -18.76 36.31
N GLY A 96 -1.52 -18.05 36.22
CA GLY A 96 -0.46 -18.08 37.24
C GLY A 96 0.54 -19.23 37.13
N GLY A 97 0.15 -20.31 36.44
CA GLY A 97 0.79 -21.62 36.62
C GLY A 97 0.28 -22.31 37.88
#